data_AF-A0A438I3H0-F1
#
_entry.id   AF-A0A438I3H0-F1
#
_cell.length_a   1.000
_cell.length_b   1.000
_cell.length_c   1.000
_cell.angle_alpha   90.00
_cell.angle_beta   90.00
_cell.angle_gamma   90.00
#
_symmetry.space_group_name_H-M   'P 1'
#
loop_
_entity.id
_entity.type
_entity.pdbx_description
1 polymer ?
#
loop_
_entity_poly.entity_id
_entity_poly.type
_entity_poly.pdbx_seq_one_letter_code
_entity_poly.pdbx_strand_id
1 'polypeptide(L)'
;MAASSTFKSVFQNLKRFFKKPWEITGPCSDPEFRPSLPRALEYRPFCPATPNQKACIPSSNPETVYDIKYFTRTSAGTAPDSPDYPQKA
;
A
#
# COMPACT_ATOMS: atom_id res chain seq x y z
N MET A 1 -47.17 28.17 5.57
CA MET A 1 -46.82 26.75 5.82
C MET A 1 -45.33 26.51 5.53
N ALA A 2 -44.41 26.88 6.44
CA ALA A 2 -42.95 26.72 6.23
C ALA A 2 -42.18 26.30 7.51
N ALA A 3 -42.86 25.63 8.45
CA ALA A 3 -42.27 25.23 9.73
C ALA A 3 -41.73 23.79 9.75
N SER A 4 -42.18 22.92 8.83
CA SER A 4 -41.85 21.48 8.89
C SER A 4 -40.45 21.11 8.39
N SER A 5 -39.86 21.91 7.49
CA SER A 5 -38.51 21.68 6.96
C SER A 5 -37.42 22.13 7.93
N THR A 6 -37.62 23.26 8.60
CA THR A 6 -36.66 23.84 9.55
C THR A 6 -36.50 22.98 10.81
N PHE A 7 -37.61 22.44 11.34
CA PHE A 7 -37.60 21.58 12.54
C PHE A 7 -36.89 20.23 12.32
N LYS A 8 -36.98 19.67 11.10
CA LYS A 8 -36.27 18.43 10.73
C LYS A 8 -34.74 18.60 10.78
N SER A 9 -34.22 19.76 10.37
CA SER A 9 -32.77 20.02 10.38
C SER A 9 -32.20 20.12 11.80
N VAL A 10 -32.95 20.72 12.74
CA VAL A 10 -32.57 20.84 14.15
C VAL A 10 -32.57 19.46 14.82
N PHE A 11 -33.62 18.67 14.58
CA PHE A 11 -33.72 17.31 15.12
C PHE A 11 -32.64 16.37 14.54
N GLN A 12 -32.29 16.52 13.25
CA GLN A 12 -31.18 15.79 12.63
C GLN A 12 -29.81 16.16 13.23
N ASN A 13 -29.61 17.41 13.63
CA ASN A 13 -28.39 17.81 14.35
C ASN A 13 -28.37 17.26 15.78
N LEU A 14 -29.50 17.23 16.48
CA LEU A 14 -29.58 16.66 17.83
C LEU A 14 -29.26 15.16 17.86
N LYS A 15 -29.67 14.42 16.82
CA LYS A 15 -29.38 13.00 16.66
C LYS A 15 -27.88 12.68 16.59
N ARG A 16 -27.02 13.67 16.28
CA ARG A 16 -25.55 13.51 16.23
C ARG A 16 -24.90 13.45 17.61
N PHE A 17 -25.59 13.90 18.66
CA PHE A 17 -25.10 13.84 20.05
C PHE A 17 -25.36 12.49 20.72
N PHE A 18 -26.28 11.70 20.17
CA PHE A 18 -26.49 10.32 20.62
C PHE A 18 -25.51 9.42 19.90
N LYS A 19 -24.60 8.78 20.66
CA LYS A 19 -23.72 7.73 20.13
C LYS A 19 -24.55 6.66 19.44
N LYS A 20 -24.04 6.09 18.35
CA LYS A 20 -24.73 4.95 17.74
C LYS A 20 -24.74 3.79 18.74
N PRO A 21 -25.77 2.94 18.79
CA PRO A 21 -25.88 1.89 19.81
C PRO A 21 -24.65 0.97 19.90
N TRP A 22 -23.99 0.70 18.78
CA TRP A 22 -22.77 -0.12 18.67
C TRP A 22 -21.45 0.61 19.00
N GLU A 23 -21.52 1.92 19.31
CA GLU A 23 -20.37 2.73 19.76
C GLU A 23 -20.35 2.84 21.30
N ILE A 24 -21.24 2.13 21.99
CA ILE A 24 -21.34 2.12 23.47
C ILE A 24 -20.39 1.09 24.07
N THR A 25 -20.24 -0.08 23.43
CA THR A 25 -19.41 -1.18 23.92
C THR A 25 -18.74 -1.93 22.76
N GLY A 26 -17.52 -2.41 22.96
CA GLY A 26 -16.78 -3.21 22.01
C GLY A 26 -15.70 -2.43 21.25
N PRO A 27 -15.05 -3.04 20.25
CA PRO A 27 -13.90 -2.45 19.57
C PRO A 27 -14.20 -1.08 18.95
N CYS A 28 -15.42 -0.86 18.46
CA CYS A 28 -15.86 0.42 17.88
C CYS A 28 -16.03 1.55 18.92
N SER A 29 -15.93 1.24 20.22
CA SER A 29 -16.02 2.20 21.33
C SER A 29 -14.66 2.64 21.87
N ASP A 30 -13.58 1.97 21.46
CA ASP A 30 -12.22 2.29 21.89
C ASP A 30 -11.70 3.56 21.20
N PRO A 31 -10.97 4.44 21.91
CA PRO A 31 -10.43 5.68 21.34
C PRO A 31 -9.38 5.44 20.24
N GLU A 32 -8.79 4.25 20.21
CA GLU A 32 -7.81 3.85 19.19
C GLU A 32 -8.47 3.28 17.92
N PHE A 33 -9.77 2.99 17.96
CA PHE A 33 -10.48 2.42 16.83
C PHE A 33 -10.51 3.38 15.65
N ARG A 34 -10.02 2.90 14.50
CA ARG A 34 -10.05 3.63 13.23
C ARG A 34 -10.93 2.89 12.23
N PRO A 35 -11.81 3.60 11.50
CA PRO A 35 -12.58 2.98 10.44
C PRO A 35 -11.65 2.45 9.34
N SER A 36 -12.02 1.31 8.75
CA SER A 36 -11.22 0.64 7.70
C SER A 36 -11.22 1.39 6.36
N LEU A 37 -12.16 2.31 6.16
CA LEU A 37 -12.33 3.04 4.91
C LEU A 37 -11.55 4.36 4.96
N PRO A 38 -10.38 4.46 4.30
CA PRO A 38 -9.70 5.73 4.13
C PRO A 38 -10.55 6.67 3.29
N ARG A 39 -10.37 7.99 3.45
CA ARG A 39 -11.05 8.94 2.56
C ARG A 39 -10.50 8.82 1.15
N ALA A 40 -11.34 9.18 0.16
CA ALA A 40 -10.96 9.10 -1.25
C ALA A 40 -9.66 9.86 -1.57
N LEU A 41 -9.43 11.00 -0.93
CA LEU A 41 -8.23 11.82 -1.10
C LEU A 41 -6.99 11.27 -0.39
N GLU A 42 -7.17 10.40 0.61
CA GLU A 42 -6.09 9.88 1.45
C GLU A 42 -5.50 8.59 0.88
N TYR A 43 -6.32 7.72 0.28
CA TYR A 43 -5.87 6.40 -0.18
C TYR A 43 -5.03 6.45 -1.46
N ARG A 44 -5.48 7.21 -2.46
CA ARG A 44 -4.88 7.22 -3.80
C ARG A 44 -4.90 8.63 -4.41
N PRO A 45 -4.10 9.56 -3.86
CA PRO A 45 -4.03 10.92 -4.38
C PRO A 45 -3.52 10.98 -5.83
N PHE A 46 -2.65 10.03 -6.22
CA PHE A 46 -2.08 9.95 -7.56
C PHE A 46 -2.58 8.71 -8.33
N CYS A 47 -2.89 8.92 -9.60
CA CYS A 47 -3.18 7.86 -10.57
C CYS A 47 -1.97 6.89 -10.67
N PRO A 48 -2.18 5.57 -10.86
CA PRO A 48 -1.07 4.62 -11.05
C PRO A 48 -0.17 4.97 -12.23
N ALA A 49 -0.77 5.51 -13.30
CA ALA A 49 -0.06 5.91 -14.51
C ALA A 49 0.62 7.28 -14.37
N THR A 50 0.35 8.03 -13.29
CA THR A 50 0.91 9.35 -13.04
C THR A 50 1.43 9.43 -11.61
N PRO A 51 2.47 8.64 -11.27
CA PRO A 51 3.11 8.72 -9.97
C PRO A 51 3.82 10.07 -9.81
N ASN A 52 3.89 10.58 -8.58
CA ASN A 52 4.61 11.82 -8.28
C ASN A 52 6.13 11.70 -8.51
N GLN A 53 6.67 10.48 -8.45
CA GLN A 53 8.10 10.22 -8.55
C GLN A 53 8.42 9.27 -9.71
N LYS A 54 9.56 9.52 -10.35
CA LYS A 54 10.11 8.63 -11.37
C LYS A 54 10.86 7.49 -10.68
N ALA A 55 10.34 6.27 -10.78
CA ALA A 55 11.05 5.09 -10.32
C ALA A 55 12.26 4.79 -11.24
N CYS A 56 13.44 4.60 -10.64
CA CYS A 56 14.62 4.05 -11.31
C CYS A 56 14.89 2.67 -10.70
N ILE A 57 14.43 1.63 -11.38
CA ILE A 57 14.56 0.25 -10.90
C ILE A 57 15.93 -0.28 -11.37
N PRO A 58 16.84 -0.66 -10.47
CA PRO A 58 18.12 -1.23 -10.85
C PRO A 58 17.91 -2.58 -11.53
N SER A 59 18.51 -2.77 -12.72
CA SER A 59 18.38 -4.00 -13.51
C SER A 59 19.51 -5.00 -13.29
N SER A 60 20.70 -4.53 -12.94
CA SER A 60 21.90 -5.35 -12.77
C SER A 60 22.70 -4.93 -11.55
N ASN A 61 23.46 -5.87 -10.99
CA ASN A 61 24.41 -5.60 -9.93
C ASN A 61 25.60 -4.79 -10.49
N PRO A 62 26.12 -3.81 -9.75
CA PRO A 62 27.17 -2.91 -10.23
C PRO A 62 28.44 -3.65 -10.66
N GLU A 63 28.79 -4.74 -9.98
CA GLU A 63 29.93 -5.61 -10.32
C GLU A 63 29.82 -6.20 -11.73
N THR A 64 28.60 -6.52 -12.15
CA THR A 64 28.30 -7.15 -13.46
C THR A 64 27.94 -6.16 -14.55
N VAL A 65 27.86 -4.86 -14.24
CA VAL A 65 27.57 -3.81 -15.24
C VAL A 65 28.75 -3.68 -16.20
N TYR A 66 29.97 -3.72 -15.67
CA TYR A 66 31.20 -3.57 -16.45
C TYR A 66 31.94 -4.91 -16.66
N ASP A 67 31.90 -5.84 -15.69
CA ASP A 67 32.40 -7.21 -15.90
C ASP A 67 31.30 -8.12 -16.45
N ILE A 68 31.16 -8.12 -17.78
CA ILE A 68 30.05 -8.76 -18.49
C ILE A 68 30.25 -10.26 -18.78
N LYS A 69 31.25 -10.90 -18.18
CA LYS A 69 31.57 -12.32 -18.43
C LYS A 69 30.37 -13.20 -18.05
N TYR A 70 29.76 -13.81 -19.06
CA TYR A 70 28.53 -14.59 -18.87
C TYR A 70 28.82 -16.01 -18.38
N PHE A 71 29.87 -16.65 -18.88
CA PHE A 71 30.19 -18.05 -18.57
C PHE A 71 30.58 -18.28 -17.09
N THR A 72 31.13 -17.27 -16.43
CA THR A 72 31.42 -17.32 -14.98
C THR A 72 30.15 -17.13 -14.14
N ARG A 73 29.16 -16.42 -14.67
CA ARG A 73 27.91 -16.06 -13.97
C ARG A 73 26.83 -17.13 -14.12
N THR A 74 26.74 -17.73 -15.30
CA THR A 74 25.67 -18.67 -15.65
C THR A 74 26.11 -20.09 -15.37
N SER A 75 25.36 -20.78 -14.50
CA SER A 75 25.43 -22.23 -14.29
C SER A 75 24.58 -23.02 -15.29
N ALA A 76 23.63 -22.37 -15.98
CA ALA A 76 22.81 -23.00 -17.00
C ALA A 76 23.62 -23.22 -18.30
N GLY A 77 24.15 -24.43 -18.47
CA GLY A 77 24.93 -24.83 -19.65
C GLY A 77 26.29 -25.44 -19.32
N THR A 78 26.76 -25.27 -18.08
CA THR A 78 27.87 -26.04 -17.53
C THR A 78 27.30 -27.24 -16.77
N ALA A 79 27.86 -28.43 -16.98
CA ALA A 79 27.50 -29.65 -16.24
C ALA A 79 28.14 -29.62 -14.85
N PRO A 80 27.45 -29.95 -13.74
CA PRO A 80 27.93 -29.74 -12.35
C PRO A 80 29.24 -30.47 -12.02
N ASP A 81 29.62 -31.43 -12.87
CA ASP A 81 30.81 -32.26 -12.85
C ASP A 81 31.93 -31.75 -13.80
N SER A 82 31.74 -30.62 -14.48
CA SER A 82 32.77 -30.08 -15.37
C SER A 82 33.97 -29.52 -14.57
N PRO A 83 35.21 -29.75 -15.04
CA PRO A 83 36.41 -29.25 -14.38
C PRO A 83 36.49 -27.71 -14.36
N ASP A 84 35.70 -27.05 -15.22
CA ASP A 84 35.63 -25.59 -15.35
C ASP A 84 34.56 -24.95 -14.44
N TYR A 85 33.82 -25.74 -13.65
CA TYR A 85 32.88 -25.15 -12.68
C TYR A 85 33.65 -24.41 -11.59
N PRO A 86 33.27 -23.15 -11.28
CA PRO A 86 33.83 -22.46 -10.13
C PRO A 86 33.43 -23.23 -8.87
N GLN A 87 34.38 -23.93 -8.26
CA GLN A 87 34.19 -24.50 -6.93
C GLN A 87 34.04 -23.33 -5.95
N LYS A 88 32.86 -23.21 -5.34
CA LYS A 88 32.64 -22.22 -4.29
C LYS A 88 33.58 -22.58 -3.13
N ALA A 89 34.49 -21.66 -2.80
CA ALA A 89 35.35 -21.74 -1.63
C ALA A 89 34.53 -21.66 -0.32
#